data_AF-A0A2M6WM72-F1
#
_entry.id   AF-A0A2M6WM72-F1
#
_cell.length_a   1.000
_cell.length_b   1.000
_cell.length_c   1.000
_cell.angle_alpha   90.00
_cell.angle_beta   90.00
_cell.angle_gamma   90.00
#
_symmetry.space_group_name_H-M   'P 1'
#
loop_
_entity.id
_entity.type
_entity.pdbx_description
1 polymer ?
#
loop_
_entity_poly.entity_id
_entity_poly.type
_entity_poly.pdbx_seq_one_letter_code
_entity_poly.pdbx_strand_id
1 'polypeptide(L)'
;MGKFKTWQIYPFFILLMGMSFFVLGKNYAFAQAESIATTAEPEMIEIAPANGTSTVAILNGAVNFIFLPHTFSATTSLQAVNIPEEIVKPWNLARVSKIYQFDFSDKNVYSTTTPFTVQLRYQASDNLIKQICFFDGTKNAWRPLPTRYDWKKQTASAHFSLPFAQLAVFSNLEIRAVGKASWYKFKQGNFAASAEFPKNSRLRVTNAANGKFIDVVINDYGPDKTKHPERAIDLDSAAFKRIASTRDGVIEVRIEPLIVPEINKRLLGIATAGVKDFPEINSVAALVMNEATNEMIFNKNADAVVPLASLTKIITASVFLDTKPNWKKVVAYGKADAEKNWQYADKNDIAKLNLKDGDKLTVRDLFFTTLMASTNNTAETLARLSGLAREQFIQKMNDKVKEWGALNTNFIEPTGLSPLNVSSARDYAIISKEALKNKDIAEATSLTRYKFTTRRDKIKKTVVNTNKLLATNHEIIGGKTGYLDEARYCLMTKIKFEKNNLIGVVLGAAEREQSFIEMEDLLKYGKIKLNSL
;
A
#
# COMPACT_ATOMS: atom_id res chain seq x y z
N MET A 1 -68.59 36.80 12.93
CA MET A 1 -68.18 37.20 11.56
C MET A 1 -66.93 36.40 11.20
N GLY A 2 -66.64 35.91 9.98
CA GLY A 2 -67.20 36.15 8.64
C GLY A 2 -66.20 36.95 7.77
N LYS A 3 -65.79 36.56 6.55
CA LYS A 3 -66.21 35.45 5.65
C LYS A 3 -65.05 34.98 4.72
N PHE A 4 -65.03 33.66 4.40
CA PHE A 4 -64.70 32.99 3.12
C PHE A 4 -63.61 33.49 2.14
N LYS A 5 -62.77 32.53 1.66
CA LYS A 5 -62.78 32.10 0.24
C LYS A 5 -62.21 30.67 0.02
N THR A 6 -62.66 29.99 -1.04
CA THR A 6 -62.51 28.52 -1.30
C THR A 6 -62.34 28.24 -2.81
N TRP A 7 -62.00 27.03 -3.31
CA TRP A 7 -61.76 25.74 -2.64
C TRP A 7 -60.32 25.20 -2.91
N GLN A 8 -59.90 24.01 -3.38
CA GLN A 8 -60.42 22.72 -3.90
C GLN A 8 -59.50 21.57 -3.36
N ILE A 9 -59.83 20.28 -3.20
CA ILE A 9 -60.45 19.21 -4.05
C ILE A 9 -59.47 18.65 -5.11
N TYR A 10 -59.10 17.35 -5.19
CA TYR A 10 -59.20 16.19 -4.25
C TYR A 10 -58.22 15.04 -4.70
N PRO A 11 -58.21 13.78 -4.18
CA PRO A 11 -57.07 12.85 -4.34
C PRO A 11 -57.19 11.91 -5.55
N PHE A 12 -56.11 11.19 -5.87
CA PHE A 12 -56.11 10.11 -6.86
C PHE A 12 -56.18 8.71 -6.21
N PHE A 13 -56.98 7.83 -6.82
CA PHE A 13 -57.17 6.44 -6.40
C PHE A 13 -56.18 5.49 -7.11
N ILE A 14 -56.03 4.28 -6.57
CA ILE A 14 -55.19 3.22 -7.15
C ILE A 14 -55.88 2.61 -8.37
N LEU A 15 -55.11 2.37 -9.44
CA LEU A 15 -55.44 1.37 -10.46
C LEU A 15 -54.20 0.54 -10.79
N LEU A 16 -54.30 -0.79 -10.70
CA LEU A 16 -53.24 -1.68 -11.17
C LEU A 16 -53.34 -1.86 -12.69
N MET A 17 -52.22 -1.69 -13.38
CA MET A 17 -51.98 -2.35 -14.66
C MET A 17 -50.49 -2.70 -14.76
N GLY A 18 -50.20 -3.96 -15.10
CA GLY A 18 -48.82 -4.42 -15.25
C GLY A 18 -48.22 -3.96 -16.58
N MET A 19 -46.97 -3.50 -16.56
CA MET A 19 -46.17 -3.30 -17.77
C MET A 19 -44.85 -4.07 -17.66
N SER A 20 -44.60 -4.90 -18.66
CA SER A 20 -43.34 -5.62 -18.85
C SER A 20 -42.20 -4.63 -19.11
N PHE A 21 -41.08 -4.78 -18.42
CA PHE A 21 -39.88 -3.99 -18.68
C PHE A 21 -39.25 -4.39 -20.03
N PHE A 22 -39.62 -3.68 -21.10
CA PHE A 22 -38.83 -3.65 -22.33
C PHE A 22 -37.51 -2.92 -22.06
N VAL A 23 -36.42 -3.67 -21.95
CA VAL A 23 -35.07 -3.11 -21.90
C VAL A 23 -34.67 -2.66 -23.31
N LEU A 24 -35.10 -1.45 -23.69
CA LEU A 24 -34.61 -0.78 -24.89
C LEU A 24 -33.12 -0.47 -24.74
N GLY A 25 -32.30 -1.05 -25.62
CA GLY A 25 -30.86 -0.90 -25.59
C GLY A 25 -30.44 0.56 -25.81
N LYS A 26 -29.78 1.16 -24.81
CA LYS A 26 -29.01 2.38 -25.04
C LYS A 26 -27.70 2.00 -25.72
N ASN A 27 -27.51 2.43 -26.95
CA ASN A 27 -26.23 2.39 -27.63
C ASN A 27 -25.20 3.16 -26.79
N TYR A 28 -24.24 2.45 -26.22
CA TYR A 28 -23.06 3.06 -25.62
C TYR A 28 -22.17 3.56 -26.75
N ALA A 29 -22.36 4.82 -27.14
CA ALA A 29 -21.37 5.56 -27.91
C ALA A 29 -20.09 5.64 -27.06
N PHE A 30 -19.15 4.73 -27.31
CA PHE A 30 -17.79 4.90 -26.82
C PHE A 30 -17.27 6.22 -27.36
N ALA A 31 -16.80 7.10 -26.47
CA ALA A 31 -16.04 8.26 -26.91
C ALA A 31 -14.86 7.76 -27.74
N GLN A 32 -14.72 8.28 -28.96
CA GLN A 32 -13.50 8.09 -29.72
C GLN A 32 -12.36 8.65 -28.86
N ALA A 33 -11.37 7.83 -28.52
CA ALA A 33 -10.12 8.35 -28.02
C ALA A 33 -9.56 9.24 -29.14
N GLU A 34 -9.31 10.52 -28.83
CA GLU A 34 -8.78 11.45 -29.82
C GLU A 34 -7.49 10.87 -30.41
N SER A 35 -7.42 10.83 -31.74
CA SER A 35 -6.31 10.22 -32.44
C SER A 35 -5.06 11.09 -32.26
N ILE A 36 -4.24 10.75 -31.26
CA ILE A 36 -2.87 11.27 -31.10
C ILE A 36 -2.19 11.12 -32.47
N ALA A 37 -1.79 12.23 -33.07
CA ALA A 37 -1.42 12.30 -34.47
C ALA A 37 -0.03 11.67 -34.72
N THR A 38 0.02 10.34 -34.79
CA THR A 38 1.24 9.58 -35.07
C THR A 38 1.70 9.81 -36.51
N THR A 39 2.89 10.36 -36.69
CA THR A 39 3.55 10.57 -37.99
C THR A 39 4.12 9.29 -38.62
N ALA A 40 3.83 8.12 -38.04
CA ALA A 40 4.17 6.81 -38.58
C ALA A 40 2.92 6.17 -39.19
N GLU A 41 3.01 5.69 -40.43
CA GLU A 41 1.91 4.95 -41.06
C GLU A 41 1.60 3.67 -40.27
N PRO A 42 0.31 3.37 -40.03
CA PRO A 42 -0.08 2.18 -39.26
C PRO A 42 0.05 0.92 -40.12
N GLU A 43 0.62 -0.13 -39.54
CA GLU A 43 0.76 -1.43 -40.19
C GLU A 43 -0.59 -2.17 -40.12
N MET A 44 -1.04 -2.68 -41.28
CA MET A 44 -2.29 -3.41 -41.44
C MET A 44 -1.99 -4.89 -41.72
N ILE A 45 -2.52 -5.80 -40.90
CA ILE A 45 -2.37 -7.25 -41.08
C ILE A 45 -3.76 -7.90 -41.16
N GLU A 46 -4.03 -8.63 -42.24
CA GLU A 46 -5.23 -9.47 -42.35
C GLU A 46 -5.10 -10.73 -41.48
N ILE A 47 -6.15 -11.08 -40.74
CA ILE A 47 -6.19 -12.21 -39.81
C ILE A 47 -7.38 -13.11 -40.16
N ALA A 48 -7.08 -14.26 -40.74
CA ALA A 48 -8.04 -15.33 -40.95
C ALA A 48 -8.28 -16.14 -39.64
N PRO A 49 -9.48 -16.73 -39.46
CA PRO A 49 -9.77 -17.62 -38.34
C PRO A 49 -8.82 -18.82 -38.26
N ALA A 50 -8.44 -19.16 -37.02
CA ALA A 50 -7.51 -20.23 -36.69
C ALA A 50 -8.16 -21.62 -36.89
N ASN A 51 -7.95 -22.23 -38.06
CA ASN A 51 -8.44 -23.56 -38.42
C ASN A 51 -7.61 -24.68 -37.73
N GLY A 52 -7.82 -24.85 -36.43
CA GLY A 52 -7.26 -25.95 -35.62
C GLY A 52 -5.88 -25.69 -35.01
N THR A 53 -5.10 -24.74 -35.55
CA THR A 53 -3.83 -24.27 -35.00
C THR A 53 -3.80 -22.75 -34.87
N SER A 54 -2.94 -22.21 -34.00
CA SER A 54 -2.88 -20.79 -33.69
C SER A 54 -2.41 -19.91 -34.85
N THR A 55 -3.16 -18.86 -35.18
CA THR A 55 -2.73 -17.79 -36.09
C THR A 55 -1.77 -16.83 -35.36
N VAL A 56 -0.71 -16.37 -36.02
CA VAL A 56 0.22 -15.37 -35.48
C VAL A 56 0.32 -14.17 -36.41
N ALA A 57 -0.04 -12.99 -35.92
CA ALA A 57 0.27 -11.71 -36.58
C ALA A 57 1.54 -11.11 -35.96
N ILE A 58 2.45 -10.58 -36.77
CA ILE A 58 3.74 -10.02 -36.35
C ILE A 58 3.84 -8.59 -36.86
N LEU A 59 3.80 -7.62 -35.94
CA LEU A 59 3.84 -6.20 -36.24
C LEU A 59 5.25 -5.63 -36.03
N ASN A 60 5.82 -5.03 -37.08
CA ASN A 60 7.14 -4.39 -37.11
C ASN A 60 8.27 -5.28 -36.54
N GLY A 61 8.10 -6.60 -36.59
CA GLY A 61 8.96 -7.60 -35.94
C GLY A 61 9.03 -7.51 -34.40
N ALA A 62 8.31 -6.59 -33.76
CA ALA A 62 8.50 -6.17 -32.36
C ALA A 62 7.31 -6.52 -31.44
N VAL A 63 6.11 -6.71 -32.00
CA VAL A 63 4.95 -7.24 -31.27
C VAL A 63 4.35 -8.41 -32.02
N ASN A 64 4.16 -9.54 -31.34
CA ASN A 64 3.48 -10.72 -31.87
C ASN A 64 2.11 -10.85 -31.19
N PHE A 65 1.06 -11.08 -31.97
CA PHE A 65 -0.28 -11.41 -31.50
C PHE A 65 -0.57 -12.87 -31.87
N ILE A 66 -0.83 -13.70 -30.85
CA ILE A 66 -1.03 -15.15 -31.01
C ILE A 66 -2.48 -15.47 -30.67
N PHE A 67 -3.25 -15.83 -31.69
CA PHE A 67 -4.67 -16.11 -31.64
C PHE A 67 -4.92 -17.61 -31.54
N LEU A 68 -5.91 -18.02 -30.75
CA LEU A 68 -6.31 -19.42 -30.64
C LEU A 68 -7.46 -19.71 -31.64
N PRO A 69 -7.73 -21.00 -31.95
CA PRO A 69 -9.00 -21.39 -32.55
C PRO A 69 -10.18 -20.73 -31.83
N HIS A 70 -11.14 -20.22 -32.61
CA HIS A 70 -12.31 -19.49 -32.12
C HIS A 70 -12.02 -18.13 -31.41
N THR A 71 -10.85 -17.50 -31.59
CA THR A 71 -10.69 -16.08 -31.25
C THR A 71 -11.44 -15.15 -32.21
N PHE A 72 -11.61 -15.56 -33.47
CA PHE A 72 -12.43 -14.85 -34.47
C PHE A 72 -13.43 -15.80 -35.13
N SER A 73 -14.61 -15.29 -35.50
CA SER A 73 -15.66 -16.03 -36.23
C SER A 73 -15.55 -15.88 -37.76
N ALA A 74 -14.94 -14.81 -38.24
CA ALA A 74 -14.63 -14.55 -39.65
C ALA A 74 -13.31 -13.76 -39.74
N THR A 75 -12.83 -13.53 -40.97
CA THR A 75 -11.62 -12.73 -41.22
C THR A 75 -11.80 -11.28 -40.77
N THR A 76 -10.78 -10.71 -40.15
CA THR A 76 -10.70 -9.28 -39.79
C THR A 76 -9.32 -8.74 -40.17
N SER A 77 -9.06 -7.46 -39.91
CA SER A 77 -7.70 -6.91 -39.99
C SER A 77 -7.32 -6.20 -38.69
N LEU A 78 -6.05 -6.30 -38.34
CA LEU A 78 -5.41 -5.67 -37.21
C LEU A 78 -4.60 -4.47 -37.70
N GLN A 79 -4.97 -3.28 -37.23
CA GLN A 79 -4.20 -2.06 -37.36
C GLN A 79 -3.30 -1.90 -36.13
N ALA A 80 -2.03 -1.54 -36.30
CA ALA A 80 -1.21 -1.10 -35.17
C ALA A 80 -0.18 -0.01 -35.51
N VAL A 81 0.15 0.80 -34.51
CA VAL A 81 1.10 1.91 -34.61
C VAL A 81 1.91 2.08 -33.33
N ASN A 82 3.16 2.53 -33.46
CA ASN A 82 4.01 2.91 -32.33
C ASN A 82 3.72 4.38 -31.94
N ILE A 83 3.25 4.61 -30.72
CA ILE A 83 3.06 5.96 -30.17
C ILE A 83 4.37 6.42 -29.51
N PRO A 84 4.95 7.57 -29.92
CA PRO A 84 6.22 8.05 -29.36
C PRO A 84 6.08 8.67 -27.97
N GLU A 85 4.95 9.32 -27.68
CA GLU A 85 4.70 10.12 -26.47
C GLU A 85 4.50 9.30 -25.20
N GLU A 86 4.77 9.87 -24.02
CA GLU A 86 4.41 9.28 -22.72
C GLU A 86 3.04 9.77 -22.27
N ILE A 87 2.00 8.95 -22.51
CA ILE A 87 0.59 9.27 -22.20
C ILE A 87 0.40 9.53 -20.70
N VAL A 88 0.94 8.63 -19.87
CA VAL A 88 1.16 8.79 -18.41
C VAL A 88 2.44 8.05 -18.07
N LYS A 89 3.27 8.61 -17.17
CA LYS A 89 4.49 7.97 -16.68
C LYS A 89 4.23 7.33 -15.29
N PRO A 90 4.19 5.99 -15.15
CA PRO A 90 3.94 5.35 -13.86
C PRO A 90 4.97 5.73 -12.79
N TRP A 91 4.51 6.09 -11.59
CA TRP A 91 5.40 6.55 -10.51
C TRP A 91 6.33 5.46 -9.95
N ASN A 92 5.96 4.18 -10.07
CA ASN A 92 6.71 3.03 -9.54
C ASN A 92 7.17 2.02 -10.60
N LEU A 93 7.04 2.34 -11.91
CA LEU A 93 7.48 1.47 -13.00
C LEU A 93 8.30 2.23 -14.05
N ALA A 94 9.41 1.66 -14.50
CA ALA A 94 10.17 2.21 -15.63
C ALA A 94 9.68 1.61 -16.97
N ARG A 95 9.32 2.44 -17.96
CA ARG A 95 8.98 1.98 -19.31
C ARG A 95 10.23 1.41 -20.00
N VAL A 96 10.15 0.20 -20.54
CA VAL A 96 11.27 -0.51 -21.21
C VAL A 96 10.93 -1.02 -22.61
N SER A 97 9.78 -0.63 -23.15
CA SER A 97 9.46 -0.78 -24.58
C SER A 97 8.86 0.52 -25.14
N LYS A 98 8.80 0.59 -26.48
CA LYS A 98 7.84 1.43 -27.21
C LYS A 98 6.41 1.19 -26.71
N ILE A 99 5.53 2.18 -26.88
CA ILE A 99 4.08 2.02 -26.69
C ILE A 99 3.48 1.63 -28.04
N TYR A 100 2.74 0.53 -28.08
CA TYR A 100 2.05 0.07 -29.28
C TYR A 100 0.55 0.20 -29.08
N GLN A 101 -0.10 1.02 -29.90
CA GLN A 101 -1.54 0.99 -30.06
C GLN A 101 -1.92 -0.06 -31.10
N PHE A 102 -2.97 -0.82 -30.83
CA PHE A 102 -3.58 -1.70 -31.82
C PHE A 102 -5.11 -1.61 -31.78
N ASP A 103 -5.74 -1.91 -32.91
CA ASP A 103 -7.19 -2.03 -33.04
C ASP A 103 -7.58 -3.09 -34.09
N PHE A 104 -8.68 -3.81 -33.86
CA PHE A 104 -9.32 -4.67 -34.88
C PHE A 104 -10.37 -3.88 -35.67
N SER A 105 -10.28 -3.95 -37.00
CA SER A 105 -11.14 -3.21 -37.93
C SER A 105 -12.61 -3.63 -37.82
N ASP A 106 -12.88 -4.94 -37.83
CA ASP A 106 -14.17 -5.47 -37.39
C ASP A 106 -14.04 -6.09 -35.99
N LYS A 107 -14.81 -5.54 -35.06
CA LYS A 107 -14.88 -5.91 -33.64
C LYS A 107 -16.02 -6.90 -33.35
N ASN A 108 -16.98 -7.07 -34.27
CA ASN A 108 -18.13 -7.95 -34.11
C ASN A 108 -17.75 -9.43 -34.31
N VAL A 109 -16.71 -9.68 -35.11
CA VAL A 109 -16.18 -11.03 -35.35
C VAL A 109 -15.20 -11.51 -34.26
N TYR A 110 -14.86 -10.66 -33.29
CA TYR A 110 -13.92 -10.97 -32.20
C TYR A 110 -14.61 -11.58 -30.97
N SER A 111 -14.09 -12.70 -30.48
CA SER A 111 -14.59 -13.36 -29.27
C SER A 111 -14.03 -12.72 -28.00
N THR A 112 -14.88 -12.00 -27.27
CA THR A 112 -14.56 -11.40 -25.96
C THR A 112 -14.31 -12.43 -24.85
N THR A 113 -14.70 -13.70 -25.05
CA THR A 113 -14.45 -14.80 -24.11
C THR A 113 -13.21 -15.63 -24.45
N THR A 114 -12.63 -15.47 -25.65
CA THR A 114 -11.44 -16.20 -26.10
C THR A 114 -10.21 -15.29 -26.08
N PRO A 115 -9.44 -15.22 -24.97
CA PRO A 115 -8.26 -14.37 -24.90
C PRO A 115 -7.19 -14.79 -25.91
N PHE A 116 -6.53 -13.81 -26.52
CA PHE A 116 -5.31 -14.00 -27.29
C PHE A 116 -4.08 -13.72 -26.42
N THR A 117 -2.89 -14.04 -26.93
CA THR A 117 -1.63 -13.69 -26.26
C THR A 117 -0.95 -12.56 -27.00
N VAL A 118 -0.68 -11.45 -26.31
CA VAL A 118 0.21 -10.40 -26.79
C VAL A 118 1.63 -10.70 -26.34
N GLN A 119 2.61 -10.48 -27.20
CA GLN A 119 4.03 -10.62 -26.90
C GLN A 119 4.79 -9.41 -27.41
N LEU A 120 5.39 -8.63 -26.51
CA LEU A 120 6.12 -7.41 -26.82
C LEU A 120 7.62 -7.62 -26.59
N ARG A 121 8.47 -7.17 -27.52
CA ARG A 121 9.91 -6.99 -27.25
C ARG A 121 10.14 -5.79 -26.33
N TYR A 122 11.11 -5.90 -25.43
CA TYR A 122 11.59 -4.83 -24.57
C TYR A 122 13.12 -4.67 -24.71
N GLN A 123 13.66 -3.54 -24.26
CA GLN A 123 15.10 -3.28 -24.23
C GLN A 123 15.50 -2.90 -22.81
N ALA A 124 15.99 -3.89 -22.05
CA ALA A 124 16.43 -3.70 -20.68
C ALA A 124 17.50 -4.73 -20.29
N SER A 125 18.59 -4.24 -19.69
CA SER A 125 19.62 -5.03 -19.01
C SER A 125 19.36 -5.16 -17.51
N ASP A 126 18.30 -4.55 -16.98
CA ASP A 126 17.99 -4.56 -15.55
C ASP A 126 17.46 -5.92 -15.07
N ASN A 127 17.78 -6.24 -13.81
CA ASN A 127 17.47 -7.50 -13.14
C ASN A 127 16.07 -7.53 -12.48
N LEU A 128 15.12 -6.70 -12.92
CA LEU A 128 13.77 -6.57 -12.34
C LEU A 128 12.72 -7.35 -13.12
N ILE A 129 11.59 -7.64 -12.47
CA ILE A 129 10.41 -8.26 -13.11
C ILE A 129 9.84 -7.36 -14.20
N LYS A 130 9.58 -7.96 -15.36
CA LYS A 130 8.97 -7.30 -16.52
C LYS A 130 7.47 -7.54 -16.53
N GLN A 131 6.73 -6.47 -16.82
CA GLN A 131 5.31 -6.34 -16.60
C GLN A 131 4.68 -5.64 -17.81
N ILE A 132 3.79 -6.30 -18.54
CA ILE A 132 2.98 -5.65 -19.57
C ILE A 132 1.85 -4.89 -18.87
N CYS A 133 1.66 -3.63 -19.24
CA CYS A 133 0.48 -2.86 -18.87
C CYS A 133 -0.26 -2.44 -20.14
N PHE A 134 -1.59 -2.36 -20.05
CA PHE A 134 -2.42 -1.65 -21.03
C PHE A 134 -2.85 -0.30 -20.47
N PHE A 135 -3.05 0.70 -21.32
CA PHE A 135 -3.58 1.99 -20.89
C PHE A 135 -5.11 1.97 -20.86
N ASP A 136 -5.69 2.43 -19.75
CA ASP A 136 -7.13 2.58 -19.56
C ASP A 136 -7.49 4.06 -19.61
N GLY A 137 -7.89 4.53 -20.79
CA GLY A 137 -8.27 5.92 -21.03
C GLY A 137 -9.44 6.39 -20.15
N THR A 138 -10.29 5.49 -19.66
CA THR A 138 -11.38 5.84 -18.73
C THR A 138 -10.90 6.16 -17.31
N LYS A 139 -9.67 5.77 -16.98
CA LYS A 139 -9.01 6.01 -15.67
C LYS A 139 -7.83 6.99 -15.76
N ASN A 140 -7.36 7.28 -16.97
CA ASN A 140 -6.10 7.95 -17.26
C ASN A 140 -4.95 7.27 -16.49
N ALA A 141 -4.78 5.96 -16.70
CA ALA A 141 -3.88 5.11 -15.91
C ALA A 141 -3.45 3.82 -16.65
N TRP A 142 -2.26 3.31 -16.32
CA TRP A 142 -1.76 2.02 -16.82
C TRP A 142 -2.22 0.86 -15.93
N ARG A 143 -2.80 -0.20 -16.50
CA ARG A 143 -3.31 -1.37 -15.76
C ARG A 143 -2.46 -2.62 -16.05
N PRO A 144 -1.93 -3.31 -15.03
CA PRO A 144 -1.01 -4.44 -15.21
C PRO A 144 -1.74 -5.73 -15.62
N LEU A 145 -1.14 -6.50 -16.53
CA LEU A 145 -1.60 -7.83 -16.96
C LEU A 145 -0.73 -8.95 -16.37
N PRO A 146 -1.26 -10.13 -16.00
CA PRO A 146 -0.45 -11.29 -15.63
C PRO A 146 0.58 -11.64 -16.72
N THR A 147 1.85 -11.33 -16.46
CA THR A 147 2.93 -11.31 -17.47
C THR A 147 3.95 -12.40 -17.20
N ARG A 148 4.38 -13.08 -18.27
CA ARG A 148 5.58 -13.92 -18.33
C ARG A 148 6.62 -13.21 -19.21
N TYR A 149 7.91 -13.50 -19.05
CA TYR A 149 8.94 -12.97 -19.94
C TYR A 149 10.08 -13.97 -20.17
N ASP A 150 10.68 -13.90 -21.36
CA ASP A 150 11.90 -14.60 -21.73
C ASP A 150 13.04 -13.58 -21.76
N TRP A 151 13.91 -13.66 -20.76
CA TRP A 151 15.04 -12.72 -20.60
C TRP A 151 16.12 -12.88 -21.67
N LYS A 152 16.20 -14.03 -22.36
CA LYS A 152 17.16 -14.26 -23.45
C LYS A 152 16.70 -13.62 -24.75
N LYS A 153 15.39 -13.67 -25.01
CA LYS A 153 14.76 -13.04 -26.19
C LYS A 153 14.37 -11.58 -25.96
N GLN A 154 14.45 -11.11 -24.70
CA GLN A 154 13.90 -9.85 -24.22
C GLN A 154 12.43 -9.65 -24.68
N THR A 155 11.61 -10.69 -24.52
CA THR A 155 10.16 -10.63 -24.80
C THR A 155 9.36 -10.78 -23.52
N ALA A 156 8.35 -9.94 -23.33
CA ALA A 156 7.28 -10.14 -22.36
C ALA A 156 6.04 -10.70 -23.07
N SER A 157 5.16 -11.42 -22.37
CA SER A 157 3.92 -11.97 -22.93
C SER A 157 2.82 -12.06 -21.89
N ALA A 158 1.59 -11.72 -22.28
CA ALA A 158 0.40 -11.73 -21.43
C ALA A 158 -0.84 -12.13 -22.23
N HIS A 159 -1.85 -12.69 -21.55
CA HIS A 159 -3.16 -12.92 -22.15
C HIS A 159 -3.98 -11.62 -22.13
N PHE A 160 -4.74 -11.37 -23.20
CA PHE A 160 -5.52 -10.14 -23.38
C PHE A 160 -6.86 -10.40 -24.08
N SER A 161 -7.84 -9.53 -23.80
CA SER A 161 -9.26 -9.74 -24.15
C SER A 161 -9.98 -8.51 -24.69
N LEU A 162 -9.28 -7.40 -24.93
CA LEU A 162 -9.88 -6.21 -25.56
C LEU A 162 -9.52 -6.19 -27.06
N PRO A 163 -10.45 -5.82 -27.96
CA PRO A 163 -10.19 -5.74 -29.39
C PRO A 163 -9.32 -4.54 -29.79
N PHE A 164 -9.08 -3.61 -28.87
CA PHE A 164 -8.15 -2.50 -29.02
C PHE A 164 -7.46 -2.24 -27.68
N ALA A 165 -6.21 -1.77 -27.71
CA ALA A 165 -5.54 -1.14 -26.56
C ALA A 165 -4.22 -0.46 -26.97
N GLN A 166 -3.71 0.37 -26.06
CA GLN A 166 -2.30 0.79 -26.03
C GLN A 166 -1.55 -0.07 -25.02
N LEU A 167 -0.43 -0.67 -25.41
CA LEU A 167 0.35 -1.62 -24.62
C LEU A 167 1.82 -1.20 -24.52
N ALA A 168 2.44 -1.43 -23.36
CA ALA A 168 3.89 -1.34 -23.17
C ALA A 168 4.40 -2.28 -22.09
N VAL A 169 5.70 -2.61 -22.17
CA VAL A 169 6.44 -3.37 -21.15
C VAL A 169 7.12 -2.39 -20.19
N PHE A 170 7.00 -2.67 -18.90
CA PHE A 170 7.62 -1.93 -17.81
C PHE A 170 8.47 -2.85 -16.93
N SER A 171 9.52 -2.31 -16.32
CA SER A 171 10.23 -2.93 -15.19
C SER A 171 9.60 -2.48 -13.87
N ASN A 172 9.25 -3.43 -13.00
CA ASN A 172 8.79 -3.16 -11.64
C ASN A 172 9.98 -2.78 -10.76
N LEU A 173 10.00 -1.57 -10.19
CA LEU A 173 11.17 -1.04 -9.50
C LEU A 173 11.52 -1.72 -8.16
N GLU A 174 10.64 -2.58 -7.62
CA GLU A 174 10.83 -3.21 -6.30
C GLU A 174 11.20 -4.70 -6.34
N ILE A 175 10.89 -5.42 -7.43
CA ILE A 175 10.87 -6.89 -7.46
C ILE A 175 11.89 -7.44 -8.47
N ARG A 176 12.77 -8.33 -8.01
CA ARG A 176 13.88 -8.85 -8.81
C ARG A 176 13.53 -10.12 -9.60
N ALA A 177 13.85 -10.08 -10.89
CA ALA A 177 13.91 -11.23 -11.79
C ALA A 177 15.21 -12.05 -11.61
N VAL A 178 16.29 -11.44 -11.12
CA VAL A 178 17.61 -12.08 -10.96
C VAL A 178 18.26 -11.65 -9.64
N GLY A 179 18.89 -12.60 -8.95
CA GLY A 179 19.62 -12.37 -7.71
C GLY A 179 19.93 -13.70 -7.01
N LYS A 180 20.43 -13.65 -5.77
CA LYS A 180 20.87 -14.86 -5.09
C LYS A 180 19.72 -15.66 -4.46
N ALA A 181 19.84 -16.98 -4.44
CA ALA A 181 19.03 -17.87 -3.61
C ALA A 181 19.88 -18.63 -2.60
N SER A 182 19.34 -18.84 -1.41
CA SER A 182 19.89 -19.77 -0.42
C SER A 182 18.82 -20.80 -0.01
N TRP A 183 19.05 -21.55 1.08
CA TRP A 183 18.11 -22.57 1.55
C TRP A 183 17.88 -22.60 3.06
N TYR A 184 16.69 -23.06 3.44
CA TYR A 184 16.26 -23.30 4.82
C TYR A 184 15.60 -24.67 4.96
N LYS A 185 15.50 -25.21 6.18
CA LYS A 185 14.78 -26.46 6.46
C LYS A 185 13.41 -26.11 7.05
N PHE A 186 12.32 -26.48 6.39
CA PHE A 186 10.97 -26.24 6.93
C PHE A 186 9.97 -27.37 6.64
N LYS A 187 9.50 -27.49 5.40
CA LYS A 187 8.39 -28.38 5.01
C LYS A 187 8.81 -29.51 4.05
N GLN A 188 10.07 -29.57 3.63
CA GLN A 188 10.62 -30.62 2.77
C GLN A 188 9.83 -30.81 1.45
N GLY A 189 9.50 -29.71 0.79
CA GLY A 189 8.74 -29.70 -0.47
C GLY A 189 9.14 -28.56 -1.40
N ASN A 190 8.39 -28.40 -2.50
CA ASN A 190 8.61 -27.36 -3.51
C ASN A 190 8.12 -25.98 -3.02
N PHE A 191 8.78 -25.46 -1.98
CA PHE A 191 8.41 -24.23 -1.30
C PHE A 191 9.57 -23.23 -1.26
N ALA A 192 9.21 -21.96 -1.07
CA ALA A 192 10.15 -20.89 -0.85
C ALA A 192 9.58 -19.79 0.06
N ALA A 193 10.47 -18.98 0.61
CA ALA A 193 10.18 -17.71 1.23
C ALA A 193 10.51 -16.56 0.26
N SER A 194 9.62 -15.58 0.15
CA SER A 194 9.91 -14.31 -0.53
C SER A 194 9.45 -13.10 0.29
N ALA A 195 10.22 -12.01 0.22
CA ALA A 195 9.85 -10.68 0.71
C ALA A 195 9.51 -9.72 -0.45
N GLU A 196 9.60 -10.19 -1.70
CA GLU A 196 9.31 -9.42 -2.93
C GLU A 196 8.06 -9.99 -3.65
N PHE A 197 7.81 -11.30 -3.56
CA PHE A 197 6.61 -11.96 -4.10
C PHE A 197 5.59 -12.31 -3.00
N PRO A 198 4.28 -12.12 -3.21
CA PRO A 198 3.26 -12.46 -2.21
C PRO A 198 3.12 -13.98 -2.02
N LYS A 199 2.65 -14.38 -0.82
CA LYS A 199 2.33 -15.78 -0.53
C LYS A 199 1.30 -16.34 -1.52
N ASN A 200 1.39 -17.63 -1.80
CA ASN A 200 0.69 -18.39 -2.86
C ASN A 200 1.13 -18.07 -4.30
N SER A 201 2.08 -17.16 -4.55
CA SER A 201 2.74 -17.06 -5.86
C SER A 201 3.42 -18.39 -6.23
N ARG A 202 3.28 -18.80 -7.49
CA ARG A 202 4.05 -19.90 -8.10
C ARG A 202 5.14 -19.31 -8.98
N LEU A 203 6.39 -19.63 -8.69
CA LEU A 203 7.56 -19.11 -9.37
C LEU A 203 8.41 -20.26 -9.90
N ARG A 204 8.99 -20.10 -11.08
CA ARG A 204 10.10 -20.93 -11.56
C ARG A 204 11.41 -20.31 -11.11
N VAL A 205 12.26 -21.10 -10.46
CA VAL A 205 13.57 -20.66 -9.96
C VAL A 205 14.65 -21.46 -10.67
N THR A 206 15.43 -20.78 -11.49
CA THR A 206 16.44 -21.35 -12.39
C THR A 206 17.84 -20.99 -11.91
N ASN A 207 18.67 -21.98 -11.60
CA ASN A 207 20.09 -21.77 -11.28
C ASN A 207 20.82 -21.18 -12.50
N ALA A 208 21.41 -20.00 -12.32
CA ALA A 208 21.98 -19.22 -13.41
C ALA A 208 23.25 -19.85 -14.02
N ALA A 209 23.95 -20.72 -13.29
CA ALA A 209 25.22 -21.33 -13.70
C ALA A 209 25.03 -22.66 -14.46
N ASN A 210 23.94 -23.41 -14.22
CA ASN A 210 23.74 -24.74 -14.82
C ASN A 210 22.37 -24.92 -15.52
N GLY A 211 21.49 -23.93 -15.50
CA GLY A 211 20.19 -23.95 -16.17
C GLY A 211 19.13 -24.89 -15.57
N LYS A 212 19.44 -25.61 -14.48
CA LYS A 212 18.44 -26.44 -13.77
C LYS A 212 17.42 -25.52 -13.09
N PHE A 213 16.15 -25.87 -13.18
CA PHE A 213 15.06 -25.10 -12.57
C PHE A 213 14.19 -25.96 -11.66
N ILE A 214 13.45 -25.29 -10.77
CA ILE A 214 12.41 -25.88 -9.93
C ILE A 214 11.23 -24.90 -9.81
N ASP A 215 10.02 -25.42 -9.94
CA ASP A 215 8.79 -24.64 -9.77
C ASP A 215 8.34 -24.75 -8.30
N VAL A 216 8.22 -23.61 -7.62
CA VAL A 216 7.98 -23.51 -6.17
C VAL A 216 6.80 -22.60 -5.84
N VAL A 217 6.19 -22.83 -4.67
CA VAL A 217 5.14 -21.96 -4.10
C VAL A 217 5.72 -21.12 -2.96
N ILE A 218 5.50 -19.79 -3.01
CA ILE A 218 5.83 -18.91 -1.88
C ILE A 218 4.90 -19.23 -0.72
N ASN A 219 5.44 -19.76 0.38
CA ASN A 219 4.68 -20.05 1.59
C ASN A 219 5.16 -19.24 2.81
N ASP A 220 6.35 -18.64 2.75
CA ASP A 220 6.86 -17.81 3.83
C ASP A 220 7.45 -16.44 3.44
N TYR A 221 7.72 -15.62 4.45
CA TYR A 221 8.35 -14.30 4.30
C TYR A 221 9.87 -14.39 4.53
N GLY A 222 10.64 -13.56 3.82
CA GLY A 222 12.10 -13.56 3.83
C GLY A 222 12.66 -13.82 2.43
N PRO A 223 13.98 -13.74 2.16
CA PRO A 223 15.06 -13.40 3.08
C PRO A 223 14.90 -12.01 3.70
N ASP A 224 15.38 -11.87 4.93
CA ASP A 224 15.52 -10.59 5.62
C ASP A 224 16.51 -9.69 4.87
N LYS A 225 15.99 -8.68 4.16
CA LYS A 225 16.79 -7.80 3.30
C LYS A 225 17.69 -6.84 4.09
N THR A 226 17.46 -6.66 5.40
CA THR A 226 18.35 -5.85 6.26
C THR A 226 19.67 -6.55 6.54
N LYS A 227 19.66 -7.89 6.54
CA LYS A 227 20.86 -8.74 6.72
C LYS A 227 21.38 -9.31 5.41
N HIS A 228 20.51 -9.50 4.43
CA HIS A 228 20.79 -10.16 3.16
C HIS A 228 20.12 -9.44 1.98
N PRO A 229 20.52 -8.21 1.66
CA PRO A 229 19.95 -7.43 0.55
C PRO A 229 20.14 -8.09 -0.82
N GLU A 230 21.13 -8.98 -0.96
CA GLU A 230 21.53 -9.72 -2.16
C GLU A 230 20.68 -10.96 -2.45
N ARG A 231 20.12 -11.60 -1.41
CA ARG A 231 19.25 -12.77 -1.60
C ARG A 231 17.88 -12.29 -2.09
N ALA A 232 17.43 -12.76 -3.25
CA ALA A 232 16.10 -12.50 -3.79
C ALA A 232 15.05 -13.40 -3.09
N ILE A 233 15.37 -14.69 -2.93
CA ILE A 233 14.47 -15.75 -2.48
C ILE A 233 15.22 -16.78 -1.62
N ASP A 234 14.54 -17.43 -0.67
CA ASP A 234 15.10 -18.59 0.05
C ASP A 234 14.26 -19.83 -0.26
N LEU A 235 14.89 -20.94 -0.66
CA LEU A 235 14.20 -22.18 -1.03
C LEU A 235 14.15 -23.15 0.15
N ASP A 236 13.10 -23.96 0.27
CA ASP A 236 13.19 -25.14 1.15
C ASP A 236 14.30 -26.06 0.63
N SER A 237 15.07 -26.64 1.55
CA SER A 237 16.19 -27.56 1.27
C SER A 237 15.85 -28.72 0.31
N ALA A 238 14.58 -29.14 0.22
CA ALA A 238 14.14 -30.12 -0.77
C ALA A 238 14.06 -29.55 -2.19
N ALA A 239 13.62 -28.30 -2.34
CA ALA A 239 13.59 -27.59 -3.62
C ALA A 239 15.01 -27.19 -4.08
N PHE A 240 15.85 -26.66 -3.17
CA PHE A 240 17.22 -26.24 -3.49
C PHE A 240 18.05 -27.41 -4.07
N LYS A 241 17.92 -28.61 -3.49
CA LYS A 241 18.58 -29.85 -3.95
C LYS A 241 18.23 -30.27 -5.38
N ARG A 242 17.17 -29.72 -6.00
CA ARG A 242 16.84 -29.97 -7.41
C ARG A 242 17.74 -29.19 -8.37
N ILE A 243 18.28 -28.04 -7.94
CA ILE A 243 19.01 -27.10 -8.79
C ILE A 243 20.49 -26.89 -8.39
N ALA A 244 20.86 -27.17 -7.14
CA ALA A 244 22.21 -27.01 -6.59
C ALA A 244 22.49 -27.98 -5.42
N SER A 245 23.75 -28.09 -5.00
CA SER A 245 24.10 -28.84 -3.79
C SER A 245 23.94 -27.95 -2.56
N THR A 246 23.42 -28.47 -1.45
CA THR A 246 23.29 -27.66 -0.21
C THR A 246 24.62 -27.21 0.38
N ARG A 247 25.77 -27.74 -0.09
CA ARG A 247 27.12 -27.25 0.26
C ARG A 247 27.49 -25.95 -0.45
N ASP A 248 26.84 -25.66 -1.58
CA ASP A 248 27.06 -24.45 -2.37
C ASP A 248 26.57 -23.21 -1.60
N GLY A 249 25.62 -23.41 -0.67
CA GLY A 249 25.13 -22.42 0.30
C GLY A 249 24.22 -21.36 -0.33
N VAL A 250 24.79 -20.54 -1.20
CA VAL A 250 24.13 -19.44 -1.91
C VAL A 250 24.51 -19.49 -3.39
N ILE A 251 23.53 -19.48 -4.28
CA ILE A 251 23.71 -19.53 -5.74
C ILE A 251 23.06 -18.32 -6.41
N GLU A 252 23.52 -17.95 -7.61
CA GLU A 252 22.78 -17.03 -8.47
C GLU A 252 21.59 -17.73 -9.12
N VAL A 253 20.41 -17.09 -9.09
CA VAL A 253 19.19 -17.60 -9.72
C VAL A 253 18.48 -16.54 -10.56
N ARG A 254 17.63 -17.03 -11.47
CA ARG A 254 16.60 -16.28 -12.18
C ARG A 254 15.24 -16.75 -11.68
N ILE A 255 14.32 -15.83 -11.49
CA ILE A 255 12.99 -16.06 -10.92
C ILE A 255 11.98 -15.62 -11.99
N GLU A 256 11.14 -16.55 -12.44
CA GLU A 256 10.14 -16.33 -13.49
C GLU A 256 8.73 -16.55 -12.90
N PRO A 257 7.84 -15.54 -12.87
CA PRO A 257 6.49 -15.71 -12.35
C PRO A 257 5.64 -16.63 -13.23
N LEU A 258 5.08 -17.70 -12.65
CA LEU A 258 4.19 -18.64 -13.35
C LEU A 258 2.72 -18.31 -13.07
N ILE A 259 2.41 -18.01 -11.81
CA ILE A 259 1.12 -17.52 -11.30
C ILE A 259 1.42 -16.55 -10.15
N VAL A 260 0.83 -15.36 -10.15
CA VAL A 260 0.87 -14.43 -9.01
C VAL A 260 -0.57 -14.12 -8.61
N PRO A 261 -0.96 -14.29 -7.34
CA PRO A 261 -2.29 -13.88 -6.88
C PRO A 261 -2.37 -12.35 -6.81
N GLU A 262 -3.54 -11.82 -7.16
CA GLU A 262 -3.90 -10.44 -6.82
C GLU A 262 -4.21 -10.38 -5.31
N ILE A 263 -3.55 -9.47 -4.60
CA ILE A 263 -3.71 -9.28 -3.15
C ILE A 263 -4.10 -7.82 -2.91
N ASN A 264 -5.19 -7.57 -2.19
CA ASN A 264 -5.67 -6.22 -1.85
C ASN A 264 -5.75 -5.27 -3.07
N LYS A 265 -6.30 -5.78 -4.19
CA LYS A 265 -6.40 -5.10 -5.50
C LYS A 265 -5.05 -4.72 -6.12
N ARG A 266 -4.00 -5.52 -5.85
CA ARG A 266 -2.65 -5.33 -6.38
C ARG A 266 -2.06 -6.61 -6.96
N LEU A 267 -1.51 -6.51 -8.17
CA LEU A 267 -0.70 -7.53 -8.82
C LEU A 267 0.77 -7.12 -8.68
N LEU A 268 1.60 -7.94 -8.02
CA LEU A 268 3.02 -7.60 -7.76
C LEU A 268 3.24 -6.21 -7.11
N GLY A 269 2.34 -5.82 -6.19
CA GLY A 269 2.34 -4.50 -5.53
C GLY A 269 1.72 -3.36 -6.34
N ILE A 270 1.44 -3.58 -7.63
CA ILE A 270 0.90 -2.62 -8.59
C ILE A 270 -0.63 -2.62 -8.54
N ALA A 271 -1.27 -1.45 -8.37
CA ALA A 271 -2.74 -1.34 -8.32
C ALA A 271 -3.41 -1.80 -9.64
N THR A 272 -4.40 -2.68 -9.53
CA THR A 272 -5.13 -3.25 -10.70
C THR A 272 -6.23 -2.32 -11.24
N ALA A 273 -6.63 -1.33 -10.44
CA ALA A 273 -7.44 -0.19 -10.87
C ALA A 273 -6.68 0.75 -11.83
N GLY A 274 -5.36 0.87 -11.65
CA GLY A 274 -4.46 1.60 -12.54
C GLY A 274 -3.29 2.27 -11.81
N VAL A 275 -2.23 2.58 -12.55
CA VAL A 275 -1.05 3.32 -12.09
C VAL A 275 -0.99 4.67 -12.78
N LYS A 276 -0.75 5.72 -11.98
CA LYS A 276 -0.59 7.11 -12.41
C LYS A 276 0.84 7.59 -12.20
N ASP A 277 1.08 8.87 -12.42
CA ASP A 277 2.31 9.60 -12.09
C ASP A 277 2.46 9.93 -10.60
N PHE A 278 1.46 9.58 -9.78
CA PHE A 278 1.44 9.67 -8.32
C PHE A 278 0.70 8.46 -7.69
N PRO A 279 0.91 8.15 -6.38
CA PRO A 279 0.27 7.02 -5.70
C PRO A 279 -1.25 7.19 -5.52
N GLU A 280 -1.98 6.07 -5.57
CA GLU A 280 -3.44 6.06 -5.34
C GLU A 280 -3.74 6.09 -3.83
N ILE A 281 -4.11 7.26 -3.32
CA ILE A 281 -4.44 7.50 -1.92
C ILE A 281 -5.95 7.65 -1.77
N ASN A 282 -6.62 6.66 -1.16
CA ASN A 282 -8.05 6.68 -0.91
C ASN A 282 -8.41 7.14 0.52
N SER A 283 -7.46 7.27 1.44
CA SER A 283 -7.65 7.89 2.76
C SER A 283 -8.10 9.35 2.66
N VAL A 284 -8.76 9.88 3.70
CA VAL A 284 -9.30 11.26 3.71
C VAL A 284 -8.21 12.31 3.47
N ALA A 285 -7.07 12.21 4.17
CA ALA A 285 -5.92 13.09 4.02
C ALA A 285 -4.61 12.31 4.15
N ALA A 286 -3.57 12.70 3.41
CA ALA A 286 -2.24 12.10 3.52
C ALA A 286 -1.12 13.00 2.99
N LEU A 287 0.12 12.73 3.37
CA LEU A 287 1.31 13.35 2.79
C LEU A 287 2.58 12.49 2.98
N VAL A 288 3.62 12.83 2.21
CA VAL A 288 5.01 12.48 2.55
C VAL A 288 5.90 13.73 2.45
N MET A 289 6.74 13.95 3.46
CA MET A 289 7.56 15.14 3.62
C MET A 289 9.03 14.78 3.84
N ASN A 290 9.95 15.52 3.21
CA ASN A 290 11.36 15.50 3.60
C ASN A 290 11.53 16.29 4.91
N GLU A 291 12.00 15.62 5.97
CA GLU A 291 12.17 16.24 7.29
C GLU A 291 13.16 17.41 7.27
N ALA A 292 14.21 17.35 6.45
CA ALA A 292 15.25 18.38 6.45
C ALA A 292 14.71 19.72 5.90
N THR A 293 14.03 19.67 4.76
CA THR A 293 13.57 20.85 4.00
C THR A 293 12.14 21.29 4.32
N ASN A 294 11.35 20.48 5.02
CA ASN A 294 9.87 20.58 5.13
C ASN A 294 9.13 20.45 3.77
N GLU A 295 9.80 19.98 2.72
CA GLU A 295 9.21 19.81 1.40
C GLU A 295 8.16 18.68 1.40
N MET A 296 6.92 19.00 1.04
CA MET A 296 5.86 18.01 0.84
C MET A 296 5.96 17.40 -0.56
N ILE A 297 6.72 16.30 -0.68
CA ILE A 297 6.95 15.58 -1.94
C ILE A 297 5.64 15.04 -2.54
N PHE A 298 4.69 14.64 -1.68
CA PHE A 298 3.30 14.35 -2.05
C PHE A 298 2.36 14.88 -0.97
N ASN A 299 1.19 15.36 -1.35
CA ASN A 299 0.10 15.60 -0.42
C ASN A 299 -1.30 15.41 -1.06
N LYS A 300 -2.27 15.00 -0.24
CA LYS A 300 -3.70 14.96 -0.53
C LYS A 300 -4.43 15.56 0.67
N ASN A 301 -5.22 16.61 0.47
CA ASN A 301 -6.01 17.27 1.53
C ASN A 301 -5.19 17.59 2.80
N ALA A 302 -3.93 18.04 2.63
CA ALA A 302 -2.96 18.13 3.73
C ALA A 302 -3.46 18.94 4.94
N ASP A 303 -4.25 19.98 4.67
CA ASP A 303 -4.79 20.94 5.64
C ASP A 303 -6.19 20.58 6.16
N ALA A 304 -6.78 19.47 5.71
CA ALA A 304 -8.09 19.02 6.18
C ALA A 304 -8.02 18.55 7.64
N VAL A 305 -8.70 19.28 8.53
CA VAL A 305 -8.78 18.99 9.96
C VAL A 305 -9.68 17.79 10.22
N VAL A 306 -9.10 16.70 10.73
CA VAL A 306 -9.80 15.42 10.97
C VAL A 306 -9.42 14.83 12.33
N PRO A 307 -10.24 13.93 12.90
CA PRO A 307 -9.92 13.27 14.17
C PRO A 307 -8.64 12.42 14.08
N LEU A 308 -7.73 12.58 15.03
CA LEU A 308 -6.44 11.89 15.08
C LEU A 308 -6.50 10.49 15.72
N ALA A 309 -7.53 10.23 16.54
CA ALA A 309 -7.53 9.14 17.50
C ALA A 309 -6.20 9.10 18.30
N SER A 310 -5.69 7.89 18.58
CA SER A 310 -4.48 7.65 19.40
C SER A 310 -3.15 8.20 18.85
N LEU A 311 -3.11 8.91 17.73
CA LEU A 311 -1.95 9.73 17.35
C LEU A 311 -1.66 10.80 18.43
N THR A 312 -2.72 11.34 19.06
CA THR A 312 -2.70 12.18 20.28
C THR A 312 -1.57 11.84 21.27
N LYS A 313 -1.33 10.55 21.51
CA LYS A 313 -0.39 10.07 22.54
C LYS A 313 1.06 10.50 22.32
N ILE A 314 1.44 10.92 21.10
CA ILE A 314 2.76 11.52 20.82
C ILE A 314 2.91 12.87 21.54
N ILE A 315 1.87 13.70 21.57
CA ILE A 315 1.88 14.99 22.24
C ILE A 315 1.81 14.78 23.76
N THR A 316 0.98 13.84 24.23
CA THR A 316 0.93 13.40 25.65
C THR A 316 2.29 12.93 26.15
N ALA A 317 3.00 12.12 25.37
CA ALA A 317 4.36 11.70 25.68
C ALA A 317 5.32 12.90 25.74
N SER A 318 5.21 13.85 24.80
CA SER A 318 6.04 15.05 24.75
C SER A 318 5.84 15.96 25.97
N VAL A 319 4.59 16.28 26.34
CA VAL A 319 4.27 17.09 27.52
C VAL A 319 4.67 16.39 28.82
N PHE A 320 4.54 15.07 28.91
CA PHE A 320 5.03 14.31 30.06
C PHE A 320 6.56 14.41 30.21
N LEU A 321 7.31 14.42 29.11
CA LEU A 321 8.78 14.48 29.13
C LEU A 321 9.33 15.84 29.53
N ASP A 322 8.59 16.94 29.31
CA ASP A 322 8.96 18.27 29.82
C ASP A 322 9.15 18.27 31.35
N THR A 323 8.45 17.39 32.07
CA THR A 323 8.57 17.23 33.54
C THR A 323 9.84 16.51 34.00
N LYS A 324 10.73 16.13 33.07
CA LYS A 324 12.01 15.42 33.31
C LYS A 324 11.83 14.15 34.18
N PRO A 325 10.96 13.22 33.79
CA PRO A 325 10.52 12.12 34.63
C PRO A 325 11.65 11.12 34.96
N ASN A 326 11.72 10.69 36.22
CA ASN A 326 12.63 9.61 36.63
C ASN A 326 12.11 8.24 36.11
N TRP A 327 12.72 7.75 35.03
CA TRP A 327 12.39 6.47 34.39
C TRP A 327 12.34 5.26 35.32
N LYS A 328 13.18 5.23 36.37
CA LYS A 328 13.28 4.13 37.32
C LYS A 328 12.28 4.22 38.48
N LYS A 329 11.59 5.37 38.65
CA LYS A 329 10.59 5.57 39.70
C LYS A 329 9.49 4.52 39.56
N VAL A 330 9.25 3.76 40.63
CA VAL A 330 8.13 2.82 40.72
C VAL A 330 6.91 3.59 41.21
N VAL A 331 5.80 3.42 40.51
CA VAL A 331 4.54 4.15 40.71
C VAL A 331 3.37 3.17 40.75
N ALA A 332 2.33 3.51 41.51
CA ALA A 332 1.06 2.78 41.48
C ALA A 332 0.17 3.31 40.35
N TYR A 333 -0.34 2.40 39.55
CA TYR A 333 -1.51 2.63 38.70
C TYR A 333 -2.75 2.77 39.59
N GLY A 334 -3.55 3.81 39.35
CA GLY A 334 -4.83 4.02 40.01
C GLY A 334 -5.97 3.81 39.03
N LYS A 335 -6.99 3.04 39.41
CA LYS A 335 -8.17 2.73 38.58
C LYS A 335 -8.81 4.00 38.01
N ALA A 336 -8.88 5.07 38.81
CA ALA A 336 -9.40 6.38 38.43
C ALA A 336 -8.73 7.01 37.18
N ASP A 337 -7.49 6.63 36.83
CA ASP A 337 -6.87 7.06 35.56
C ASP A 337 -7.61 6.47 34.35
N ALA A 338 -8.11 5.23 34.46
CA ALA A 338 -8.92 4.63 33.41
C ALA A 338 -10.35 5.20 33.36
N GLU A 339 -10.93 5.58 34.50
CA GLU A 339 -12.35 6.00 34.58
C GLU A 339 -12.62 7.29 33.82
N LYS A 340 -11.64 8.21 33.76
CA LYS A 340 -11.67 9.42 32.92
C LYS A 340 -11.90 9.13 31.43
N ASN A 341 -11.62 7.91 30.95
CA ASN A 341 -11.82 7.54 29.54
C ASN A 341 -13.28 7.19 29.22
N TRP A 342 -14.07 6.81 30.23
CA TRP A 342 -15.43 6.27 30.05
C TRP A 342 -16.47 7.33 29.62
N GLN A 343 -16.09 8.62 29.65
CA GLN A 343 -16.89 9.71 29.08
C GLN A 343 -16.74 9.84 27.55
N TYR A 344 -15.77 9.15 26.93
CA TYR A 344 -15.49 9.23 25.49
C TYR A 344 -15.76 7.91 24.74
N ALA A 345 -15.63 6.76 25.41
CA ALA A 345 -15.84 5.43 24.82
C ALA A 345 -16.16 4.38 25.91
N ASP A 346 -16.82 3.28 25.54
CA ASP A 346 -17.15 2.22 26.51
C ASP A 346 -15.88 1.60 27.13
N LYS A 347 -15.98 1.27 28.42
CA LYS A 347 -14.89 0.69 29.23
C LYS A 347 -14.31 -0.61 28.65
N ASN A 348 -15.03 -1.32 27.79
CA ASN A 348 -14.62 -2.58 27.17
C ASN A 348 -13.87 -2.35 25.86
N ASP A 349 -14.32 -1.41 25.03
CA ASP A 349 -13.81 -1.18 23.66
C ASP A 349 -12.55 -0.29 23.61
N ILE A 350 -12.12 0.24 24.76
CA ILE A 350 -10.88 1.02 24.88
C ILE A 350 -9.61 0.15 25.01
N ALA A 351 -8.62 0.44 24.15
CA ALA A 351 -7.27 -0.12 24.25
C ALA A 351 -6.62 0.22 25.61
N LYS A 352 -6.33 -0.80 26.42
CA LYS A 352 -5.87 -0.64 27.81
C LYS A 352 -4.82 -1.70 28.19
N LEU A 353 -3.89 -1.32 29.04
CA LEU A 353 -2.99 -2.28 29.67
C LEU A 353 -3.74 -2.95 30.82
N ASN A 354 -3.93 -4.27 30.75
CA ASN A 354 -4.63 -5.04 31.78
C ASN A 354 -3.85 -5.01 33.11
N LEU A 355 -4.30 -4.14 34.03
CA LEU A 355 -3.75 -3.87 35.36
C LEU A 355 -4.88 -3.88 36.41
N LYS A 356 -4.54 -4.26 37.64
CA LYS A 356 -5.38 -4.09 38.84
C LYS A 356 -5.08 -2.75 39.52
N ASP A 357 -6.04 -2.21 40.26
CA ASP A 357 -5.80 -1.03 41.09
C ASP A 357 -4.66 -1.26 42.10
N GLY A 358 -3.73 -0.31 42.20
CA GLY A 358 -2.51 -0.44 43.01
C GLY A 358 -1.40 -1.30 42.38
N ASP A 359 -1.52 -1.76 41.13
CA ASP A 359 -0.41 -2.40 40.41
C ASP A 359 0.78 -1.45 40.27
N LYS A 360 1.97 -1.96 40.60
CA LYS A 360 3.21 -1.18 40.62
C LYS A 360 4.02 -1.40 39.33
N LEU A 361 4.31 -0.33 38.61
CA LEU A 361 5.10 -0.30 37.37
C LEU A 361 6.22 0.74 37.49
N THR A 362 7.24 0.69 36.63
CA THR A 362 8.14 1.84 36.42
C THR A 362 7.50 2.85 35.49
N VAL A 363 7.95 4.11 35.56
CA VAL A 363 7.54 5.15 34.60
C VAL A 363 7.89 4.76 33.15
N ARG A 364 9.03 4.07 32.93
CA ARG A 364 9.39 3.58 31.58
C ARG A 364 8.41 2.53 31.06
N ASP A 365 7.93 1.61 31.91
CA ASP A 365 6.91 0.63 31.51
C ASP A 365 5.62 1.32 31.02
N LEU A 366 5.14 2.32 31.76
CA LEU A 366 3.93 3.09 31.41
C LEU A 366 4.11 3.87 30.10
N PHE A 367 5.27 4.47 29.88
CA PHE A 367 5.56 5.24 28.68
C PHE A 367 5.67 4.36 27.42
N PHE A 368 6.42 3.26 27.49
CA PHE A 368 6.56 2.33 26.36
C PHE A 368 5.23 1.66 26.01
N THR A 369 4.43 1.27 27.00
CA THR A 369 3.09 0.69 26.75
C THR A 369 2.13 1.69 26.12
N THR A 370 2.14 2.96 26.59
CA THR A 370 1.34 4.06 26.03
C THR A 370 1.59 4.25 24.52
N LEU A 371 2.86 4.26 24.10
CA LEU A 371 3.21 4.52 22.69
C LEU A 371 3.09 3.25 21.81
N MET A 372 3.68 2.13 22.23
CA MET A 372 3.73 0.89 21.43
C MET A 372 2.37 0.20 21.30
N ALA A 373 1.67 0.02 22.44
CA ALA A 373 0.39 -0.70 22.51
C ALA A 373 -0.81 0.26 22.53
N SER A 374 -0.57 1.57 22.41
CA SER A 374 -1.62 2.59 22.31
C SER A 374 -2.53 2.69 23.54
N THR A 375 -2.07 2.28 24.72
CA THR A 375 -2.94 2.07 25.90
C THR A 375 -3.40 3.38 26.56
N ASN A 376 -4.72 3.52 26.72
CA ASN A 376 -5.38 4.74 27.19
C ASN A 376 -5.20 4.97 28.70
N ASN A 377 -5.36 3.92 29.51
CA ASN A 377 -5.24 4.02 30.96
C ASN A 377 -3.82 4.42 31.41
N THR A 378 -2.78 4.00 30.67
CA THR A 378 -1.40 4.41 30.93
C THR A 378 -1.14 5.85 30.48
N ALA A 379 -1.79 6.34 29.41
CA ALA A 379 -1.69 7.75 28.99
C ALA A 379 -2.25 8.70 30.05
N GLU A 380 -3.42 8.41 30.62
CA GLU A 380 -3.98 9.16 31.76
C GLU A 380 -3.13 9.03 33.03
N THR A 381 -2.46 7.89 33.23
CA THR A 381 -1.46 7.73 34.30
C THR A 381 -0.25 8.65 34.08
N LEU A 382 0.26 8.79 32.85
CA LEU A 382 1.33 9.75 32.53
C LEU A 382 0.87 11.19 32.78
N ALA A 383 -0.34 11.56 32.34
CA ALA A 383 -0.91 12.88 32.59
C ALA A 383 -0.99 13.18 34.09
N ARG A 384 -1.47 12.25 34.93
CA ARG A 384 -1.45 12.39 36.40
C ARG A 384 -0.03 12.46 36.98
N LEU A 385 0.91 11.69 36.46
CA LEU A 385 2.29 11.64 36.95
C LEU A 385 3.13 12.88 36.59
N SER A 386 2.63 13.74 35.70
CA SER A 386 3.23 15.06 35.42
C SER A 386 3.18 16.02 36.62
N GLY A 387 2.24 15.81 37.56
CA GLY A 387 1.96 16.72 38.67
C GLY A 387 1.05 17.91 38.32
N LEU A 388 0.65 18.06 37.06
CA LEU A 388 -0.31 19.08 36.61
C LEU A 388 -1.76 18.66 36.88
N ALA A 389 -2.68 19.62 36.98
CA ALA A 389 -4.10 19.34 36.77
C ALA A 389 -4.34 18.83 35.33
N ARG A 390 -5.38 18.02 35.11
CA ARG A 390 -5.63 17.40 33.79
C ARG A 390 -5.87 18.46 32.72
N GLU A 391 -6.56 19.53 33.09
CA GLU A 391 -6.92 20.68 32.25
C GLU A 391 -5.68 21.50 31.90
N GLN A 392 -4.75 21.67 32.86
CA GLN A 392 -3.44 22.29 32.62
C GLN A 392 -2.54 21.42 31.72
N PHE A 393 -2.62 20.09 31.85
CA PHE A 393 -1.92 19.16 30.97
C PHE A 393 -2.45 19.26 29.53
N ILE A 394 -3.77 19.31 29.35
CA ILE A 394 -4.43 19.51 28.04
C ILE A 394 -4.05 20.88 27.46
N GLN A 395 -4.04 21.95 28.27
CA GLN A 395 -3.55 23.26 27.83
C GLN A 395 -2.10 23.16 27.34
N LYS A 396 -1.20 22.48 28.08
CA LYS A 396 0.18 22.25 27.64
C LYS A 396 0.32 21.42 26.37
N MET A 397 -0.61 20.52 26.07
CA MET A 397 -0.65 19.82 24.77
C MET A 397 -0.94 20.81 23.63
N ASN A 398 -1.91 21.69 23.83
CA ASN A 398 -2.32 22.69 22.83
C ASN A 398 -1.30 23.83 22.66
N ASP A 399 -0.69 24.30 23.75
CA ASP A 399 0.40 25.29 23.72
C ASP A 399 1.58 24.77 22.88
N LYS A 400 2.02 23.53 23.15
CA LYS A 400 3.20 22.92 22.53
C LYS A 400 3.06 22.72 21.02
N VAL A 401 1.88 22.31 20.54
CA VAL A 401 1.67 22.15 19.08
C VAL A 401 1.59 23.50 18.37
N LYS A 402 1.05 24.54 19.02
CA LYS A 402 1.07 25.92 18.51
C LYS A 402 2.48 26.50 18.46
N GLU A 403 3.29 26.26 19.50
CA GLU A 403 4.72 26.61 19.55
C GLU A 403 5.49 25.97 18.38
N TRP A 404 5.14 24.74 18.01
CA TRP A 404 5.71 24.04 16.85
C TRP A 404 5.16 24.49 15.48
N GLY A 405 4.14 25.36 15.44
CA GLY A 405 3.53 25.84 14.20
C GLY A 405 2.39 24.96 13.65
N ALA A 406 1.92 23.98 14.42
CA ALA A 406 0.74 23.18 14.10
C ALA A 406 -0.54 23.88 14.62
N LEU A 407 -0.98 24.89 13.86
CA LEU A 407 -2.05 25.83 14.24
C LEU A 407 -3.48 25.28 14.06
N ASN A 408 -3.66 24.23 13.25
CA ASN A 408 -4.94 23.57 12.99
C ASN A 408 -5.16 22.34 13.91
N THR A 409 -4.30 22.17 14.93
CA THR A 409 -4.36 21.07 15.90
C THR A 409 -5.05 21.49 17.19
N ASN A 410 -5.94 20.64 17.70
CA ASN A 410 -6.59 20.82 18.99
C ASN A 410 -6.81 19.49 19.71
N PHE A 411 -6.53 19.44 21.01
CA PHE A 411 -6.80 18.32 21.91
C PHE A 411 -7.71 18.76 23.05
N ILE A 412 -8.67 17.90 23.42
CA ILE A 412 -9.49 18.06 24.64
C ILE A 412 -9.20 16.99 25.70
N GLU A 413 -8.40 15.97 25.39
CA GLU A 413 -8.03 14.89 26.31
C GLU A 413 -6.72 14.17 25.89
N PRO A 414 -5.99 13.51 26.82
CA PRO A 414 -4.61 13.07 26.60
C PRO A 414 -4.45 11.70 25.91
N THR A 415 -5.52 11.07 25.45
CA THR A 415 -5.49 9.69 24.93
C THR A 415 -5.78 9.58 23.45
N GLY A 416 -6.65 10.42 22.88
CA GLY A 416 -7.15 10.23 21.51
C GLY A 416 -8.27 9.19 21.45
N LEU A 417 -9.21 9.31 22.39
CA LEU A 417 -10.53 8.69 22.41
C LEU A 417 -11.63 9.68 22.04
N SER A 418 -11.42 10.99 22.19
CA SER A 418 -12.38 11.98 21.68
C SER A 418 -12.19 12.19 20.18
N PRO A 419 -13.26 12.23 19.38
CA PRO A 419 -13.18 12.69 17.99
C PRO A 419 -12.86 14.19 17.87
N LEU A 420 -12.97 14.96 18.96
CA LEU A 420 -12.58 16.38 19.01
C LEU A 420 -11.07 16.60 19.24
N ASN A 421 -10.29 15.51 19.37
CA ASN A 421 -8.84 15.54 19.21
C ASN A 421 -8.50 15.51 17.71
N VAL A 422 -8.29 16.69 17.13
CA VAL A 422 -8.19 16.90 15.68
C VAL A 422 -6.86 17.54 15.26
N SER A 423 -6.49 17.32 14.00
CA SER A 423 -5.32 17.94 13.35
C SER A 423 -5.48 17.85 11.84
N SER A 424 -4.73 18.67 11.11
CA SER A 424 -4.44 18.39 9.69
C SER A 424 -3.33 17.34 9.54
N ALA A 425 -3.12 16.80 8.33
CA ALA A 425 -1.98 15.94 8.06
C ALA A 425 -0.65 16.73 8.05
N ARG A 426 -0.65 17.97 7.53
CA ARG A 426 0.52 18.88 7.52
C ARG A 426 0.99 19.17 8.94
N ASP A 427 0.07 19.64 9.78
CA ASP A 427 0.26 19.88 11.20
C ASP A 427 0.85 18.63 11.89
N TYR A 428 0.31 17.46 11.59
CA TYR A 428 0.78 16.23 12.21
C TYR A 428 2.19 15.81 11.76
N ALA A 429 2.60 16.17 10.54
CA ALA A 429 3.97 15.97 10.08
C ALA A 429 4.96 16.91 10.80
N ILE A 430 4.57 18.17 11.06
CA ILE A 430 5.32 19.14 11.87
C ILE A 430 5.46 18.63 13.31
N ILE A 431 4.36 18.24 13.94
CA ILE A 431 4.31 17.60 15.27
C ILE A 431 5.25 16.39 15.34
N SER A 432 5.27 15.57 14.28
CA SER A 432 6.08 14.36 14.22
C SER A 432 7.57 14.66 14.05
N LYS A 433 7.93 15.68 13.26
CA LYS A 433 9.30 16.19 13.14
C LYS A 433 9.83 16.66 14.49
N GLU A 434 9.04 17.45 15.23
CA GLU A 434 9.47 18.00 16.51
C GLU A 434 9.49 16.96 17.64
N ALA A 435 8.41 16.18 17.81
CA ALA A 435 8.35 15.16 18.86
C ALA A 435 9.40 14.05 18.69
N LEU A 436 9.70 13.63 17.45
CA LEU A 436 10.70 12.58 17.18
C LEU A 436 12.16 13.08 17.21
N LYS A 437 12.42 14.35 17.59
CA LYS A 437 13.74 14.76 18.10
C LYS A 437 14.03 14.15 19.48
N ASN A 438 12.98 13.83 20.25
CA ASN A 438 13.16 13.18 21.55
C ASN A 438 13.45 11.68 21.39
N LYS A 439 14.61 11.25 21.90
CA LYS A 439 15.11 9.87 21.76
C LYS A 439 14.24 8.82 22.46
N ASP A 440 13.62 9.14 23.60
CA ASP A 440 12.72 8.19 24.28
C ASP A 440 11.43 7.99 23.47
N ILE A 441 10.85 9.04 22.85
CA ILE A 441 9.70 8.89 21.93
C ILE A 441 10.11 8.07 20.70
N ALA A 442 11.26 8.36 20.09
CA ALA A 442 11.76 7.63 18.93
C ALA A 442 12.00 6.14 19.25
N GLU A 443 12.63 5.81 20.38
CA GLU A 443 12.83 4.42 20.83
C GLU A 443 11.49 3.71 21.09
N ALA A 444 10.60 4.33 21.87
CA ALA A 444 9.30 3.75 22.21
C ALA A 444 8.33 3.63 21.03
N THR A 445 8.58 4.31 19.91
CA THR A 445 7.78 4.19 18.69
C THR A 445 8.40 3.29 17.61
N SER A 446 9.72 3.11 17.60
CA SER A 446 10.44 2.22 16.66
C SER A 446 10.69 0.80 17.20
N LEU A 447 10.66 0.58 18.53
CA LEU A 447 10.85 -0.75 19.10
C LEU A 447 9.69 -1.70 18.72
N THR A 448 10.00 -2.90 18.22
CA THR A 448 8.98 -3.88 17.78
C THR A 448 8.22 -4.54 18.94
N ARG A 449 8.92 -4.86 20.04
CA ARG A 449 8.37 -5.54 21.23
C ARG A 449 9.07 -5.09 22.50
N TYR A 450 8.31 -4.85 23.57
CA TYR A 450 8.83 -4.50 24.89
C TYR A 450 8.34 -5.51 25.94
N LYS A 451 9.23 -5.91 26.85
CA LYS A 451 8.98 -6.93 27.87
C LYS A 451 9.30 -6.36 29.25
N PHE A 452 8.38 -6.52 30.19
CA PHE A 452 8.54 -6.04 31.56
C PHE A 452 7.83 -6.98 32.56
N THR A 453 7.88 -6.63 33.84
CA THR A 453 7.27 -7.42 34.92
C THR A 453 6.68 -6.50 35.97
N THR A 454 5.39 -6.65 36.28
CA THR A 454 4.73 -5.83 37.30
C THR A 454 5.38 -6.07 38.66
N ARG A 455 5.61 -5.00 39.44
CA ARG A 455 6.42 -5.06 40.66
C ARG A 455 5.66 -5.63 41.86
N ARG A 456 4.32 -5.59 41.83
CA ARG A 456 3.40 -6.21 42.80
C ARG A 456 3.37 -7.73 42.59
N ASP A 457 2.44 -8.22 41.76
CA ASP A 457 2.15 -9.64 41.52
C ASP A 457 3.22 -10.40 40.69
N LYS A 458 4.36 -9.76 40.35
CA LYS A 458 5.45 -10.32 39.50
C LYS A 458 5.01 -10.85 38.14
N ILE A 459 3.89 -10.33 37.60
CA ILE A 459 3.33 -10.79 36.32
C ILE A 459 4.20 -10.26 35.17
N LYS A 460 4.79 -11.18 34.40
CA LYS A 460 5.49 -10.88 33.14
C LYS A 460 4.48 -10.36 32.10
N LYS A 461 4.82 -9.27 31.42
CA LYS A 461 4.02 -8.65 30.35
C LYS A 461 4.89 -8.49 29.11
N THR A 462 4.30 -8.70 27.93
CA THR A 462 4.91 -8.35 26.64
C THR A 462 3.92 -7.47 25.90
N VAL A 463 4.37 -6.32 25.39
CA VAL A 463 3.64 -5.54 24.40
C VAL A 463 4.33 -5.63 23.04
N VAL A 464 3.52 -5.56 22.00
CA VAL A 464 3.94 -5.54 20.59
C VAL A 464 3.53 -4.20 20.02
N ASN A 465 4.37 -3.60 19.20
CA ASN A 465 4.07 -2.33 18.56
C ASN A 465 2.91 -2.48 17.55
N THR A 466 2.00 -1.52 17.50
CA THR A 466 0.85 -1.55 16.59
C THR A 466 1.19 -1.21 15.14
N ASN A 467 2.36 -0.61 14.88
CA ASN A 467 2.85 -0.33 13.53
C ASN A 467 3.40 -1.61 12.86
N LYS A 468 2.75 -2.09 11.80
CA LYS A 468 3.20 -3.26 11.01
C LYS A 468 4.51 -3.00 10.26
N LEU A 469 4.81 -1.76 9.89
CA LEU A 469 5.96 -1.44 9.03
C LEU A 469 7.31 -1.75 9.70
N LEU A 470 7.32 -1.98 11.01
CA LEU A 470 8.46 -2.51 11.78
C LEU A 470 8.84 -3.96 11.45
N ALA A 471 8.10 -4.63 10.56
CA ALA A 471 8.44 -5.93 9.97
C ALA A 471 8.76 -5.84 8.46
N THR A 472 8.93 -4.62 7.91
CA THR A 472 9.29 -4.37 6.51
C THR A 472 10.75 -3.96 6.35
N ASN A 473 11.20 -3.77 5.12
CA ASN A 473 12.59 -3.38 4.79
C ASN A 473 12.87 -1.87 4.97
N HIS A 474 12.02 -1.13 5.69
CA HIS A 474 12.23 0.30 5.97
C HIS A 474 13.01 0.50 7.29
N GLU A 475 14.00 1.41 7.31
CA GLU A 475 14.63 1.86 8.56
C GLU A 475 13.68 2.84 9.29
N ILE A 476 12.68 2.27 9.96
CA ILE A 476 11.67 2.99 10.74
C ILE A 476 12.32 3.58 12.00
N ILE A 477 12.33 4.91 12.12
CA ILE A 477 12.90 5.64 13.25
C ILE A 477 11.83 6.40 14.07
N GLY A 478 10.55 6.16 13.77
CA GLY A 478 9.41 6.55 14.61
C GLY A 478 8.07 6.25 13.92
N GLY A 479 6.97 6.31 14.68
CA GLY A 479 5.63 6.12 14.12
C GLY A 479 4.53 5.90 15.16
N LYS A 480 3.26 6.09 14.75
CA LYS A 480 2.10 5.86 15.62
C LYS A 480 0.87 5.50 14.80
N THR A 481 0.10 4.52 15.28
CA THR A 481 -1.24 4.19 14.76
C THR A 481 -2.35 4.83 15.61
N GLY A 482 -3.50 5.08 15.00
CA GLY A 482 -4.76 5.45 15.66
C GLY A 482 -5.95 4.75 15.00
N TYR A 483 -7.01 4.51 15.78
CA TYR A 483 -8.33 4.13 15.29
C TYR A 483 -9.40 4.67 16.24
N LEU A 484 -10.46 5.23 15.66
CA LEU A 484 -11.80 5.44 16.20
C LEU A 484 -12.78 5.30 15.01
N ASP A 485 -14.07 5.16 15.25
CA ASP A 485 -15.04 5.03 14.14
C ASP A 485 -15.18 6.33 13.33
N GLU A 486 -15.01 7.49 13.97
CA GLU A 486 -15.00 8.83 13.35
C GLU A 486 -13.64 9.15 12.70
N ALA A 487 -12.54 8.71 13.30
CA ALA A 487 -11.18 8.92 12.78
C ALA A 487 -10.82 7.95 11.63
N ARG A 488 -11.52 6.81 11.57
CA ARG A 488 -11.09 5.59 10.86
C ARG A 488 -9.62 5.26 11.20
N TYR A 489 -8.89 4.62 10.29
CA TYR A 489 -7.49 4.25 10.54
C TYR A 489 -6.54 5.40 10.21
N CYS A 490 -5.76 5.81 11.22
CA CYS A 490 -4.73 6.84 11.12
C CYS A 490 -3.34 6.22 11.37
N LEU A 491 -2.34 6.65 10.61
CA LEU A 491 -0.97 6.17 10.68
C LEU A 491 0.00 7.30 10.38
N MET A 492 0.99 7.48 11.26
CA MET A 492 2.20 8.25 10.99
C MET A 492 3.40 7.33 11.05
N THR A 493 4.38 7.53 10.17
CA THR A 493 5.65 6.80 10.17
C THR A 493 6.78 7.71 9.70
N LYS A 494 7.89 7.71 10.45
CA LYS A 494 9.15 8.36 10.09
C LYS A 494 10.17 7.30 9.73
N ILE A 495 10.77 7.40 8.55
CA ILE A 495 11.89 6.57 8.11
C ILE A 495 13.13 7.40 7.89
N LYS A 496 14.28 6.75 8.03
CA LYS A 496 15.55 7.24 7.48
C LYS A 496 15.69 6.74 6.05
N PHE A 497 16.29 7.55 5.19
CA PHE A 497 16.55 7.20 3.80
C PHE A 497 17.81 7.92 3.29
N GLU A 498 18.90 7.17 3.14
CA GLU A 498 20.22 7.69 2.80
C GLU A 498 20.67 8.81 3.77
N LYS A 499 20.78 10.06 3.29
CA LYS A 499 21.08 11.26 4.09
C LYS A 499 19.84 12.03 4.56
N ASN A 500 18.65 11.66 4.06
CA ASN A 500 17.37 12.29 4.36
C ASN A 500 16.58 11.47 5.41
N ASN A 501 15.54 12.09 5.99
CA ASN A 501 14.46 11.36 6.66
C ASN A 501 13.14 11.73 5.97
N LEU A 502 12.25 10.74 5.82
CA LEU A 502 10.91 10.93 5.29
C LEU A 502 9.88 10.75 6.40
N ILE A 503 8.95 11.70 6.51
CA ILE A 503 7.79 11.63 7.41
C ILE A 503 6.55 11.44 6.54
N GLY A 504 5.92 10.27 6.66
CA GLY A 504 4.62 9.98 6.05
C GLY A 504 3.50 10.09 7.08
N VAL A 505 2.37 10.67 6.67
CA VAL A 505 1.13 10.76 7.45
C VAL A 505 -0.05 10.31 6.58
N VAL A 506 -0.92 9.46 7.13
CA VAL A 506 -2.17 8.97 6.53
C VAL A 506 -3.27 9.09 7.58
N LEU A 507 -4.35 9.81 7.29
CA LEU A 507 -5.49 10.04 8.18
C LEU A 507 -6.79 9.64 7.46
N GLY A 508 -7.68 8.94 8.17
CA GLY A 508 -8.98 8.55 7.63
C GLY A 508 -8.95 7.46 6.55
N ALA A 509 -8.05 6.46 6.66
CA ALA A 509 -8.13 5.27 5.82
C ALA A 509 -9.31 4.39 6.25
N ALA A 510 -10.12 3.88 5.33
CA ALA A 510 -11.32 3.10 5.66
C ALA A 510 -10.98 1.75 6.29
N GLU A 511 -9.90 1.10 5.83
CA GLU A 511 -9.42 -0.18 6.38
C GLU A 511 -8.02 -0.08 6.99
N ARG A 512 -7.72 -0.97 7.95
CA ARG A 512 -6.39 -1.00 8.60
C ARG A 512 -5.29 -1.31 7.60
N GLU A 513 -5.52 -2.25 6.69
CA GLU A 513 -4.51 -2.64 5.70
C GLU A 513 -4.26 -1.55 4.66
N GLN A 514 -5.34 -0.86 4.24
CA GLN A 514 -5.27 0.31 3.38
C GLN A 514 -4.31 1.38 3.95
N SER A 515 -4.40 1.70 5.26
CA SER A 515 -3.49 2.69 5.87
C SER A 515 -2.01 2.31 5.77
N PHE A 516 -1.67 1.03 5.86
CA PHE A 516 -0.29 0.55 5.70
C PHE A 516 0.14 0.54 4.24
N ILE A 517 -0.74 0.12 3.33
CA ILE A 517 -0.47 0.09 1.88
C ILE A 517 -0.25 1.51 1.33
N GLU A 518 -1.12 2.46 1.69
CA GLU A 518 -0.98 3.86 1.28
C GLU A 518 0.27 4.52 1.91
N MET A 519 0.62 4.16 3.15
CA MET A 519 1.87 4.61 3.76
C MET A 519 3.12 4.04 3.07
N GLU A 520 3.11 2.77 2.67
CA GLU A 520 4.20 2.20 1.88
C GLU A 520 4.35 2.93 0.54
N ASP A 521 3.27 3.13 -0.21
CA ASP A 521 3.27 3.84 -1.49
C ASP A 521 3.79 5.28 -1.33
N LEU A 522 3.34 6.02 -0.32
CA LEU A 522 3.82 7.37 0.00
C LEU A 522 5.31 7.39 0.28
N LEU A 523 5.80 6.48 1.13
CA LEU A 523 7.22 6.40 1.46
C LEU A 523 8.07 5.96 0.25
N LYS A 524 7.55 5.10 -0.63
CA LYS A 524 8.21 4.69 -1.88
C LYS A 524 8.28 5.85 -2.88
N TYR A 525 7.17 6.57 -3.09
CA TYR A 525 7.12 7.77 -3.94
C TYR A 525 8.10 8.85 -3.44
N GLY A 526 8.15 9.07 -2.12
CA GLY A 526 9.12 9.97 -1.49
C GLY A 526 10.57 9.61 -1.82
N LYS A 527 10.94 8.32 -1.71
CA LYS A 527 12.29 7.84 -2.08
C LYS A 527 12.58 8.05 -3.57
N ILE A 528 11.64 7.68 -4.45
CA ILE A 528 11.82 7.78 -5.90
C ILE A 528 12.03 9.22 -6.33
N LYS A 529 11.29 10.17 -5.76
CA LYS A 529 11.47 11.61 -6.05
C LYS A 529 12.81 12.13 -5.53
N LEU A 530 13.19 11.81 -4.29
CA LEU A 530 14.48 12.23 -3.73
C LEU A 530 15.71 11.65 -4.47
N ASN A 531 15.57 10.52 -5.17
CA ASN A 531 16.64 9.95 -6.01
C ASN A 531 16.51 10.36 -7.50
N SER A 532 15.63 11.32 -7.82
CA SER A 532 15.45 11.91 -9.15
C SER A 532 15.77 13.42 -9.19
N LEU A 533 16.31 13.94 -8.09
CA LEU A 533 16.74 15.33 -7.84
C LEU A 533 18.25 15.36 -7.54
#